data_AF-A0A925R784-F1
#
_entry.id   AF-A0A925R784-F1
#
_cell.length_a   1.000
_cell.length_b   1.000
_cell.length_c   1.000
_cell.angle_alpha   90.00
_cell.angle_beta   90.00
_cell.angle_gamma   90.00
#
_symmetry.space_group_name_H-M   'P 1'
#
loop_
_entity.id
_entity.type
_entity.pdbx_description
1 polymer ?
#
loop_
_entity_poly.entity_id
_entity_poly.type
_entity_poly.pdbx_seq_one_letter_code
_entity_poly.pdbx_strand_id
1 'polypeptide(L)'
;MRGKIIKGIAGFYYVHVPHQGVYECKARGIFRNQSIKPLIGDNVVIEPLPNEVMIGNILEIEKRENELIRPTVANIGQVMVVFSVNHPKPNLNLLDRFLIMIEKVGLHASICLNKVDALDDDEIEIIKNIYSNIGYKVFLTSATDETGIPVLELALGNTTTVFAGPSGVGKSSLLNLIQSEVIMETGEISKKAERGKHTTRHAQLICFRENSYVVDTPGFSNIDLDDIQPEDLKEYFVEIAT
;
A
#
# COMPACT_ATOMS: atom_id res chain seq x y z
N MET A 1 1.28 17.35 -17.39
CA MET A 1 0.57 16.06 -17.20
C MET A 1 0.47 15.77 -15.72
N ARG A 2 -0.58 15.10 -15.24
CA ARG A 2 -0.70 14.72 -13.82
C ARG A 2 -0.33 13.25 -13.64
N GLY A 3 0.32 12.92 -12.54
CA GLY A 3 0.69 11.54 -12.22
C GLY A 3 1.00 11.37 -10.73
N LYS A 4 1.40 10.15 -10.36
CA LYS A 4 1.77 9.79 -8.98
C LYS A 4 3.21 9.30 -8.94
N ILE A 5 4.00 9.78 -7.97
CA ILE A 5 5.35 9.27 -7.75
C ILE A 5 5.26 7.84 -7.22
N ILE A 6 5.74 6.87 -7.99
CA ILE A 6 5.70 5.44 -7.62
C ILE A 6 7.04 4.93 -7.07
N LYS A 7 8.16 5.61 -7.38
CA LYS A 7 9.50 5.21 -6.95
C LYS A 7 10.45 6.41 -6.94
N GLY A 8 11.40 6.42 -6.01
CA GLY A 8 12.49 7.41 -5.96
C GLY A 8 13.86 6.74 -5.87
N ILE A 9 14.79 7.13 -6.73
CA ILE A 9 16.17 6.59 -6.75
C ILE A 9 17.15 7.72 -7.02
N ALA A 10 18.10 7.95 -6.10
CA ALA A 10 19.23 8.86 -6.31
C ALA A 10 18.86 10.26 -6.86
N GLY A 11 17.73 10.83 -6.43
CA GLY A 11 17.24 12.14 -6.87
C GLY A 11 16.39 12.15 -8.15
N PHE A 12 16.18 10.99 -8.76
CA PHE A 12 15.18 10.74 -9.80
C PHE A 12 13.90 10.20 -9.18
N TYR A 13 12.77 10.59 -9.76
CA TYR A 13 11.43 10.18 -9.34
C TYR A 13 10.72 9.58 -10.54
N TYR A 14 10.21 8.36 -10.38
CA TYR A 14 9.44 7.68 -11.42
C TYR A 14 7.96 7.99 -11.17
N VAL A 15 7.32 8.62 -12.15
CA VAL A 15 5.94 9.11 -12.06
C VAL A 15 5.06 8.29 -12.98
N HIS A 16 4.10 7.57 -12.41
CA HIS A 16 3.05 6.91 -13.19
C HIS A 16 2.03 7.95 -13.65
N VAL A 17 1.83 8.05 -14.96
CA VAL A 17 0.77 8.85 -15.58
C VAL A 17 -0.27 7.90 -16.18
N PRO A 18 -1.54 7.97 -15.74
CA PRO A 18 -2.63 7.17 -16.30
C PRO A 18 -2.65 7.17 -17.83
N HIS A 19 -2.82 5.98 -18.43
CA HIS A 19 -2.82 5.70 -19.87
C HIS A 19 -1.56 6.07 -20.67
N GLN A 20 -0.55 6.67 -20.04
CA GLN A 20 0.67 7.14 -20.71
C GLN A 20 1.88 6.30 -20.31
N GLY A 21 1.90 5.77 -19.08
CA GLY A 21 2.96 4.94 -18.53
C GLY A 21 3.84 5.71 -17.54
N VAL A 22 5.08 5.27 -17.37
CA VAL A 22 5.99 5.78 -16.32
C VAL A 22 7.04 6.72 -16.90
N TYR A 23 7.09 7.94 -16.35
CA TYR A 23 8.08 8.96 -16.69
C TYR A 23 9.20 9.01 -15.65
N GLU A 24 10.46 9.00 -16.07
CA GLU A 24 11.58 9.33 -15.21
C GLU A 24 11.70 10.86 -15.08
N CYS A 25 11.52 11.39 -13.88
CA CYS A 25 11.46 12.82 -13.63
C CYS A 25 12.52 13.31 -12.66
N LYS A 26 12.98 14.55 -12.84
CA LYS A 26 13.75 15.29 -11.84
C LYS A 26 12.87 16.31 -11.14
N ALA A 27 13.08 16.46 -9.83
CA ALA A 27 12.48 17.56 -9.08
C ALA A 27 13.25 18.86 -9.41
N ARG A 28 12.56 19.91 -9.85
CA ARG A 28 13.19 21.23 -10.06
C ARG A 28 13.80 21.74 -8.75
N GLY A 29 14.92 22.47 -8.84
CA GLY A 29 15.64 22.99 -7.66
C GLY A 29 14.79 23.88 -6.73
N ILE A 30 13.67 24.41 -7.22
CA ILE A 30 12.70 25.22 -6.47
C ILE A 30 12.19 24.50 -5.22
N PHE A 31 12.00 23.18 -5.27
CA PHE A 31 11.54 22.41 -4.11
C PHE A 31 12.55 22.37 -2.97
N ARG A 32 13.87 22.42 -3.26
CA ARG A 32 14.90 22.52 -2.23
C ARG A 32 14.82 23.86 -1.48
N ASN A 33 14.51 24.94 -2.19
CA ASN A 33 14.37 26.27 -1.59
C ASN A 33 13.11 26.39 -0.73
N GLN A 34 12.07 25.61 -1.01
CA GLN A 34 10.82 25.54 -0.23
C GLN A 34 10.84 24.46 0.86
N SER A 35 11.96 23.74 1.02
CA SER A 35 12.09 22.59 1.93
C SER A 35 11.06 21.47 1.71
N ILE A 36 10.41 21.42 0.54
CA ILE A 36 9.48 20.35 0.19
C ILE A 36 10.28 19.22 -0.43
N LYS A 37 10.27 18.05 0.23
CA LYS A 37 10.87 16.84 -0.28
C LYS A 37 9.79 15.99 -0.97
N PRO A 38 9.92 15.67 -2.27
CA PRO A 38 9.00 14.75 -2.93
C PRO A 38 9.06 13.36 -2.28
N LEU A 39 7.90 12.78 -2.03
CA LEU A 39 7.69 11.47 -1.43
C LEU A 39 7.03 10.52 -2.43
N ILE A 40 7.16 9.23 -2.16
CA ILE A 40 6.40 8.20 -2.88
C ILE A 40 4.92 8.36 -2.51
N GLY A 41 4.02 8.26 -3.48
CA GLY A 41 2.59 8.50 -3.32
C GLY A 41 2.13 9.94 -3.54
N ASP A 42 3.06 10.90 -3.63
CA ASP A 42 2.74 12.28 -3.99
C ASP A 42 2.08 12.33 -5.38
N ASN A 43 0.96 13.05 -5.47
CA ASN A 43 0.37 13.46 -6.73
C ASN A 43 1.14 14.68 -7.25
N VAL A 44 1.52 14.65 -8.52
CA VAL A 44 2.43 15.63 -9.11
C VAL A 44 1.98 16.08 -10.49
N VAL A 45 2.32 17.32 -10.82
CA VAL A 45 2.26 17.82 -12.19
C VAL A 45 3.65 17.73 -12.79
N ILE A 46 3.78 17.06 -13.94
CA ILE A 46 5.03 16.92 -14.70
C ILE A 46 4.97 17.64 -16.04
N GLU A 47 6.15 18.05 -16.50
CA GLU A 47 6.43 18.57 -17.84
C GLU A 47 7.39 17.61 -18.55
N PRO A 48 6.94 16.89 -19.59
CA PRO A 48 7.82 16.08 -20.42
C PRO A 48 8.91 16.94 -21.08
N LEU A 49 10.11 16.38 -21.21
CA LEU A 49 11.20 17.06 -21.91
C LEU A 49 11.02 16.95 -23.44
N PRO A 50 11.23 18.05 -24.19
CA PRO A 50 11.18 18.00 -25.65
C PRO A 50 12.20 16.99 -26.20
N ASN A 51 11.78 16.16 -27.16
CA ASN A 51 12.61 15.15 -27.83
C ASN A 51 13.14 14.02 -26.95
N GLU A 52 12.68 13.89 -25.70
CA GLU A 52 12.99 12.73 -24.85
C GLU A 52 11.74 11.90 -24.61
N VAL A 53 11.89 10.57 -24.71
CA VAL A 53 10.78 9.64 -24.50
C VAL A 53 10.69 9.31 -23.02
N MET A 54 9.53 9.57 -22.40
CA MET A 54 9.23 9.19 -21.01
C MET A 54 10.19 9.80 -19.98
N ILE A 55 10.71 11.00 -20.25
CA ILE A 55 11.54 11.79 -19.32
C ILE A 55 10.88 13.16 -19.12
N GLY A 56 10.93 13.69 -17.90
CA GLY A 56 10.32 14.98 -17.58
C GLY A 56 10.88 15.68 -16.34
N ASN A 57 10.23 16.77 -15.97
CA ASN A 57 10.47 17.48 -14.71
C ASN A 57 9.19 17.54 -13.90
N ILE A 58 9.31 17.36 -12.58
CA ILE A 58 8.22 17.68 -11.65
C ILE A 58 8.13 19.20 -11.58
N LEU A 59 6.96 19.74 -11.92
CA LEU A 59 6.63 21.16 -11.83
C LEU A 59 6.01 21.52 -10.49
N GLU A 60 5.12 20.65 -9.99
CA GLU A 60 4.33 20.87 -8.78
C GLU A 60 4.10 19.56 -8.05
N ILE A 61 4.05 19.63 -6.72
CA ILE A 61 3.61 18.55 -5.85
C ILE A 61 2.30 19.03 -5.23
N GLU A 62 1.22 18.29 -5.46
CA GLU A 62 -0.10 18.62 -4.92
C GLU A 62 -0.12 18.44 -3.40
N LYS A 63 -1.07 19.11 -2.72
CA LYS A 63 -1.21 19.01 -1.27
C LYS A 63 -1.48 17.56 -0.86
N ARG A 64 -0.72 17.06 0.10
CA ARG A 64 -0.93 15.72 0.68
C ARG A 64 -2.21 15.66 1.48
N GLU A 65 -2.97 14.58 1.31
CA GLU A 65 -4.11 14.25 2.17
C GLU A 65 -3.63 13.67 3.51
N ASN A 66 -2.62 12.79 3.44
CA ASN A 66 -1.97 12.17 4.59
C ASN A 66 -0.55 11.73 4.21
N GLU A 67 0.26 11.43 5.22
CA GLU A 67 1.57 10.80 5.05
C GLU A 67 1.88 9.84 6.22
N LEU A 68 2.46 8.68 5.89
CA LEU A 68 3.05 7.79 6.87
C LEU A 68 4.53 8.10 7.03
N ILE A 69 5.04 7.96 8.25
CA ILE A 69 6.47 8.09 8.53
C ILE A 69 7.20 6.78 8.16
N ARG A 70 6.58 5.63 8.45
CA ARG A 70 7.13 4.29 8.19
C ARG A 70 6.03 3.34 7.68
N PRO A 71 6.10 2.92 6.40
CA PRO A 71 7.00 3.42 5.35
C PRO A 71 6.69 4.88 5.01
N THR A 72 7.69 5.61 4.51
CA THR A 72 7.48 7.01 4.12
C THR A 72 6.73 7.10 2.79
N VAL A 73 5.40 7.22 2.86
CA VAL A 73 4.48 7.24 1.71
C VAL A 73 3.35 8.23 1.98
N ALA A 74 2.94 8.98 0.94
CA ALA A 74 1.85 9.96 1.00
C ALA A 74 0.58 9.49 0.25
N ASN A 75 -0.55 10.14 0.53
CA ASN A 75 -1.84 9.95 -0.14
C ASN A 75 -2.31 8.49 -0.15
N ILE A 76 -2.32 7.89 1.03
CA ILE A 76 -2.79 6.53 1.27
C ILE A 76 -4.30 6.59 1.48
N GLY A 77 -5.03 5.75 0.75
CA GLY A 77 -6.49 5.68 0.91
C GLY A 77 -6.94 4.60 1.89
N GLN A 78 -6.16 3.52 2.05
CA GLN A 78 -6.46 2.46 3.02
C GLN A 78 -5.24 1.63 3.41
N VAL A 79 -5.37 0.90 4.52
CA VAL A 79 -4.44 -0.14 4.95
C VAL A 79 -5.15 -1.49 4.94
N MET A 80 -4.57 -2.46 4.22
CA MET A 80 -5.03 -3.85 4.19
C MET A 80 -4.21 -4.67 5.19
N VAL A 81 -4.82 -5.04 6.32
CA VAL A 81 -4.19 -5.85 7.36
C VAL A 81 -4.35 -7.33 7.03
N VAL A 82 -3.24 -7.95 6.63
CA VAL A 82 -3.21 -9.34 6.18
C VAL A 82 -2.79 -10.26 7.32
N PHE A 83 -3.63 -11.22 7.64
CA PHE A 83 -3.34 -12.33 8.54
C PHE A 83 -3.53 -13.66 7.83
N SER A 84 -2.84 -14.70 8.29
CA SER A 84 -3.08 -16.07 7.83
C SER A 84 -4.07 -16.72 8.79
N VAL A 85 -5.05 -17.47 8.29
CA VAL A 85 -5.94 -18.26 9.14
C VAL A 85 -5.25 -19.52 9.66
N ASN A 86 -4.28 -20.08 8.92
CA ASN A 86 -3.61 -21.33 9.28
C ASN A 86 -2.20 -21.15 9.85
N HIS A 87 -1.19 -20.93 8.99
CA HIS A 87 0.22 -20.85 9.39
C HIS A 87 0.88 -19.53 8.94
N PRO A 88 1.25 -18.62 9.87
CA PRO A 88 0.97 -18.70 11.32
C PRO A 88 -0.53 -18.59 11.62
N LYS A 89 -0.97 -19.14 12.76
CA LYS A 89 -2.35 -18.96 13.24
C LYS A 89 -2.59 -17.49 13.55
N PRO A 90 -3.80 -16.96 13.35
CA PRO A 90 -4.07 -15.55 13.54
C PRO A 90 -3.97 -15.22 15.02
N ASN A 91 -3.06 -14.31 15.37
CA ASN A 91 -3.02 -13.71 16.70
C ASN A 91 -3.95 -12.50 16.70
N LEU A 92 -5.17 -12.67 17.24
CA LEU A 92 -6.19 -11.61 17.25
C LEU A 92 -5.74 -10.38 18.03
N ASN A 93 -5.02 -10.55 19.15
CA ASN A 93 -4.47 -9.41 19.87
C ASN A 93 -3.50 -8.59 18.99
N LEU A 94 -2.71 -9.27 18.15
CA LEU A 94 -1.81 -8.58 17.23
C LEU A 94 -2.59 -7.89 16.10
N LEU A 95 -3.70 -8.47 15.64
CA LEU A 95 -4.60 -7.84 14.68
C LEU A 95 -5.21 -6.56 15.26
N ASP A 96 -5.75 -6.60 16.48
CA ASP A 96 -6.27 -5.42 17.18
C ASP A 96 -5.23 -4.30 17.28
N ARG A 97 -3.99 -4.65 17.61
CA ARG A 97 -2.88 -3.69 17.67
C ARG A 97 -2.59 -3.03 16.32
N PHE A 98 -2.73 -3.75 15.20
CA PHE A 98 -2.63 -3.14 13.87
C PHE A 98 -3.78 -2.16 13.63
N LEU A 99 -5.01 -2.55 13.96
CA LEU A 99 -6.20 -1.72 13.77
C LEU A 99 -6.09 -0.42 14.58
N ILE A 100 -5.73 -0.50 15.86
CA ILE A 100 -5.47 0.65 16.74
C ILE A 100 -4.45 1.61 16.12
N MET A 101 -3.33 1.09 15.63
CA MET A 101 -2.27 1.91 15.04
C MET A 101 -2.74 2.62 13.76
N ILE A 102 -3.61 1.96 12.97
CA ILE A 102 -4.16 2.51 11.73
C ILE A 102 -5.19 3.61 12.03
N GLU A 103 -6.08 3.38 13.01
CA GLU A 103 -7.05 4.39 13.46
C GLU A 103 -6.34 5.62 14.04
N LYS A 104 -5.26 5.41 14.81
CA LYS A 104 -4.46 6.50 15.35
C LYS A 104 -3.88 7.44 14.30
N VAL A 105 -3.49 6.92 13.15
CA VAL A 105 -2.99 7.74 12.03
C VAL A 105 -4.11 8.27 11.12
N GLY A 106 -5.37 8.03 11.48
CA GLY A 106 -6.55 8.51 10.76
C GLY A 106 -6.75 7.85 9.40
N LEU A 107 -6.30 6.60 9.23
CA LEU A 107 -6.46 5.83 8.00
C LEU A 107 -7.54 4.77 8.18
N HIS A 108 -8.19 4.37 7.07
CA HIS A 108 -9.15 3.28 7.09
C HIS A 108 -8.46 1.92 7.00
N ALA A 109 -8.84 0.99 7.87
CA ALA A 109 -8.40 -0.40 7.83
C ALA A 109 -9.40 -1.31 7.10
N SER A 110 -8.88 -2.27 6.36
CA SER A 110 -9.59 -3.48 5.91
C SER A 110 -8.78 -4.71 6.30
N ILE A 111 -9.45 -5.83 6.54
CA ILE A 111 -8.82 -7.07 7.01
C ILE A 111 -8.84 -8.09 5.88
N CYS A 112 -7.72 -8.74 5.63
CA CYS A 112 -7.59 -9.86 4.70
C CYS A 112 -7.11 -11.10 5.46
N LEU A 113 -8.01 -12.07 5.61
CA LEU A 113 -7.75 -13.39 6.17
C LEU A 113 -7.34 -14.32 5.03
N ASN A 114 -6.05 -14.52 4.89
CA ASN A 114 -5.44 -15.29 3.82
C ASN A 114 -5.21 -16.76 4.23
N LYS A 115 -4.95 -17.62 3.23
CA LYS A 115 -4.71 -19.07 3.37
C LYS A 115 -5.92 -19.86 3.86
N VAL A 116 -7.11 -19.49 3.39
CA VAL A 116 -8.37 -20.15 3.75
C VAL A 116 -8.50 -21.56 3.17
N ASP A 117 -7.57 -21.97 2.29
CA ASP A 117 -7.50 -23.29 1.66
C ASP A 117 -7.25 -24.45 2.63
N ALA A 118 -6.95 -24.18 3.90
CA ALA A 118 -6.36 -25.17 4.81
C ALA A 118 -7.09 -25.37 6.16
N LEU A 119 -8.30 -24.84 6.36
CA LEU A 119 -9.03 -24.92 7.63
C LEU A 119 -10.54 -25.15 7.47
N ASP A 120 -11.19 -25.58 8.56
CA ASP A 120 -12.64 -25.70 8.67
C ASP A 120 -13.32 -24.32 8.66
N ASP A 121 -14.45 -24.21 7.95
CA ASP A 121 -15.14 -22.94 7.68
C ASP A 121 -15.64 -22.21 8.95
N ASP A 122 -15.92 -22.95 10.04
CA ASP A 122 -16.56 -22.39 11.24
C ASP A 122 -15.69 -21.38 12.01
N GLU A 123 -14.40 -21.66 12.21
CA GLU A 123 -13.50 -20.75 12.95
C GLU A 123 -13.24 -19.46 12.17
N ILE A 124 -13.10 -19.56 10.84
CA ILE A 124 -12.88 -18.42 9.95
C ILE A 124 -14.10 -17.50 9.98
N GLU A 125 -15.31 -18.08 9.92
CA GLU A 125 -16.55 -17.32 9.90
C GLU A 125 -16.80 -16.61 11.24
N ILE A 126 -16.42 -17.22 12.38
CA ILE A 126 -16.46 -16.55 13.69
C ILE A 126 -15.58 -15.31 13.69
N ILE A 127 -14.31 -15.43 13.28
CA ILE A 127 -13.37 -14.30 13.24
C ILE A 127 -13.91 -13.20 12.31
N LYS A 128 -14.35 -13.57 11.10
CA LYS A 128 -14.91 -12.65 10.13
C LYS A 128 -16.11 -11.89 10.70
N ASN A 129 -17.03 -12.58 11.39
CA ASN A 129 -18.21 -11.97 11.98
C ASN A 129 -17.88 -10.98 13.10
N ILE A 130 -16.89 -11.27 13.94
CA ILE A 130 -16.45 -10.36 15.00
C ILE A 130 -16.07 -9.00 14.40
N TYR A 131 -15.14 -8.99 13.43
CA TYR A 131 -14.64 -7.73 12.87
C TYR A 131 -15.64 -7.06 11.91
N SER A 132 -16.45 -7.84 11.18
CA SER A 132 -17.47 -7.27 10.30
C SER A 132 -18.58 -6.55 11.08
N ASN A 133 -18.97 -7.09 12.23
CA ASN A 133 -20.02 -6.50 13.07
C ASN A 133 -19.61 -5.16 13.71
N ILE A 134 -18.30 -4.93 13.90
CA ILE A 134 -17.76 -3.67 14.39
C ILE A 134 -17.38 -2.70 13.26
N GLY A 135 -17.69 -3.04 12.00
CA GLY A 135 -17.60 -2.12 10.86
C GLY A 135 -16.41 -2.31 9.92
N TYR A 136 -15.51 -3.28 10.18
CA TYR A 136 -14.41 -3.56 9.26
C TYR A 136 -14.87 -4.40 8.06
N LYS A 137 -14.31 -4.10 6.88
CA LYS A 137 -14.43 -5.01 5.73
C LYS A 137 -13.45 -6.17 5.91
N VAL A 138 -13.97 -7.39 5.83
CA VAL A 138 -13.16 -8.61 5.95
C VAL A 138 -13.20 -9.39 4.64
N PHE A 139 -12.03 -9.63 4.07
CA PHE A 139 -11.82 -10.41 2.85
C PHE A 139 -11.25 -11.79 3.24
N LEU A 140 -11.83 -12.84 2.68
CA LEU A 140 -11.31 -14.20 2.78
C LEU A 140 -10.57 -14.52 1.49
N THR A 141 -9.29 -14.87 1.58
CA THR A 141 -8.49 -15.14 0.39
C THR A 141 -7.63 -16.39 0.52
N SER A 142 -7.29 -16.99 -0.61
CA SER A 142 -6.16 -17.91 -0.69
C SER A 142 -5.35 -17.57 -1.93
N ALA A 143 -4.06 -17.34 -1.72
CA ALA A 143 -3.13 -17.15 -2.83
C ALA A 143 -2.75 -18.46 -3.53
N THR A 144 -3.12 -19.61 -2.97
CA THR A 144 -2.78 -20.93 -3.52
C THR A 144 -3.74 -21.36 -4.61
N ASP A 145 -5.04 -21.14 -4.37
CA ASP A 145 -6.14 -21.53 -5.27
C ASP A 145 -6.90 -20.31 -5.84
N GLU A 146 -6.38 -19.11 -5.58
CA GLU A 146 -6.92 -17.82 -6.03
C GLU A 146 -8.34 -17.50 -5.51
N THR A 147 -8.77 -18.17 -4.45
CA THR A 147 -10.04 -17.86 -3.78
C THR A 147 -10.08 -16.41 -3.31
N GLY A 148 -11.18 -15.71 -3.61
CA GLY A 148 -11.45 -14.35 -3.13
C GLY A 148 -10.61 -13.24 -3.77
N ILE A 149 -9.65 -13.57 -4.66
CA ILE A 149 -8.77 -12.59 -5.30
C ILE A 149 -9.55 -11.54 -6.12
N PRO A 150 -10.54 -11.89 -6.98
CA PRO A 150 -11.29 -10.88 -7.73
C PRO A 150 -12.01 -9.85 -6.85
N VAL A 151 -12.52 -10.28 -5.69
CA VAL A 151 -13.18 -9.39 -4.72
C VAL A 151 -12.17 -8.48 -4.03
N LEU A 152 -10.99 -9.03 -3.67
CA LEU A 152 -9.89 -8.25 -3.12
C LEU A 152 -9.44 -7.16 -4.11
N GLU A 153 -9.26 -7.49 -5.39
CA GLU A 153 -8.84 -6.52 -6.40
C GLU A 153 -9.82 -5.36 -6.60
N LEU A 154 -11.13 -5.64 -6.57
CA LEU A 154 -12.15 -4.60 -6.61
C LEU A 154 -12.01 -3.64 -5.42
N ALA A 155 -11.72 -4.16 -4.23
CA ALA A 155 -11.51 -3.36 -3.03
C ALA A 155 -10.23 -2.53 -3.06
N LEU A 156 -9.22 -2.97 -3.82
CA LEU A 156 -7.96 -2.24 -4.04
C LEU A 156 -8.07 -1.20 -5.18
N GLY A 157 -9.22 -1.13 -5.86
CA GLY A 157 -9.47 -0.25 -7.00
C GLY A 157 -9.44 1.25 -6.65
N ASN A 158 -8.83 2.06 -7.51
CA ASN A 158 -8.83 3.54 -7.45
C ASN A 158 -8.30 4.12 -6.14
N THR A 159 -7.38 3.43 -5.48
CA THR A 159 -6.82 3.85 -4.20
C THR A 159 -5.37 3.41 -4.04
N THR A 160 -4.66 4.04 -3.10
CA THR A 160 -3.32 3.62 -2.67
C THR A 160 -3.46 2.81 -1.38
N THR A 161 -3.13 1.53 -1.45
CA THR A 161 -3.29 0.59 -0.34
C THR A 161 -1.94 0.17 0.24
N VAL A 162 -1.77 0.27 1.55
CA VAL A 162 -0.62 -0.29 2.26
C VAL A 162 -0.96 -1.69 2.74
N PHE A 163 -0.12 -2.69 2.43
CA PHE A 163 -0.28 -4.03 3.01
C PHE A 163 0.46 -4.13 4.34
N ALA A 164 -0.26 -4.50 5.39
CA ALA A 164 0.21 -4.61 6.76
C ALA A 164 0.08 -6.04 7.28
N GLY A 165 0.87 -6.40 8.29
CA GLY A 165 0.68 -7.66 9.01
C GLY A 165 1.98 -8.45 9.25
N PRO A 166 1.92 -9.57 9.99
CA PRO A 166 3.10 -10.36 10.36
C PRO A 166 3.83 -10.97 9.16
N SER A 167 5.08 -11.40 9.35
CA SER A 167 5.80 -12.17 8.33
C SER A 167 5.14 -13.53 8.09
N GLY A 168 5.22 -14.07 6.87
CA GLY A 168 4.72 -15.41 6.53
C GLY A 168 3.21 -15.53 6.31
N VAL A 169 2.42 -14.48 6.53
CA VAL A 169 0.95 -14.48 6.33
C VAL A 169 0.51 -14.49 4.86
N GLY A 170 1.43 -14.24 3.93
CA GLY A 170 1.18 -14.32 2.48
C GLY A 170 0.98 -12.98 1.76
N LYS A 171 1.36 -11.84 2.37
CA LYS A 171 1.35 -10.52 1.70
C LYS A 171 2.03 -10.53 0.34
N SER A 172 3.28 -11.00 0.27
CA SER A 172 4.04 -11.05 -1.00
C SER A 172 3.40 -11.99 -2.03
N SER A 173 2.79 -13.09 -1.60
CA SER A 173 2.06 -14.00 -2.50
C SER A 173 0.84 -13.31 -3.11
N LEU A 174 0.04 -12.61 -2.31
CA LEU A 174 -1.11 -11.83 -2.78
C LEU A 174 -0.65 -10.71 -3.74
N LEU A 175 0.39 -9.97 -3.38
CA LEU A 175 0.95 -8.92 -4.24
C LEU A 175 1.41 -9.46 -5.60
N ASN A 176 2.07 -10.61 -5.62
CA ASN A 176 2.54 -11.22 -6.86
C ASN A 176 1.37 -11.62 -7.78
N LEU A 177 0.28 -12.16 -7.22
CA LEU A 177 -0.92 -12.49 -8.01
C LEU A 177 -1.52 -11.24 -8.64
N ILE A 178 -1.76 -10.21 -7.82
CA ILE A 178 -2.32 -8.92 -8.25
C ILE A 178 -1.41 -8.26 -9.31
N GLN A 179 -0.09 -8.41 -9.18
CA GLN A 179 0.86 -7.88 -10.16
C GLN A 179 0.92 -8.71 -11.46
N SER A 180 0.72 -10.03 -11.40
CA SER A 180 0.86 -10.91 -12.56
C SER A 180 -0.24 -10.70 -13.60
N GLU A 181 -1.40 -10.20 -13.21
CA GLU A 181 -2.47 -9.76 -14.13
C GLU A 181 -2.15 -8.44 -14.85
N VAL A 182 -1.08 -7.74 -14.45
CA VAL A 182 -0.69 -6.46 -15.01
C VAL A 182 0.08 -6.68 -16.31
N ILE A 183 -0.64 -6.71 -17.43
CA ILE A 183 -0.05 -6.59 -18.76
C ILE A 183 0.40 -5.13 -18.93
N MET A 184 1.64 -4.82 -18.52
CA MET A 184 2.25 -3.53 -18.86
C MET A 184 2.66 -3.54 -20.35
N GLU A 185 2.03 -2.70 -21.17
CA GLU A 185 2.40 -2.46 -22.58
C GLU A 185 3.77 -1.75 -22.76
N THR A 186 4.55 -1.52 -21.71
CA THR A 186 5.83 -0.79 -21.81
C THR A 186 7.03 -1.73 -21.89
N GLY A 187 7.26 -2.26 -23.10
CA GLY A 187 8.31 -3.24 -23.43
C GLY A 187 9.78 -2.78 -23.30
N GLU A 188 10.07 -1.53 -22.95
CA GLU A 188 11.48 -1.05 -22.92
C GLU A 188 11.96 -0.47 -21.59
N ILE A 189 11.08 0.00 -20.71
CA ILE A 189 11.49 0.60 -19.42
C ILE A 189 11.66 -0.46 -18.32
N SER A 190 10.92 -1.57 -18.41
CA SER A 190 11.01 -2.70 -17.47
C SER A 190 12.44 -3.25 -17.32
N LYS A 191 13.18 -3.39 -18.44
CA LYS A 191 14.54 -3.95 -18.43
C LYS A 191 15.60 -3.09 -17.73
N LYS A 192 15.39 -1.77 -17.60
CA LYS A 192 16.28 -0.90 -16.80
C LYS A 192 15.91 -0.89 -15.32
N ALA A 193 14.64 -1.11 -14.98
CA ALA A 193 14.16 -1.21 -13.60
C ALA A 193 14.57 -2.54 -12.92
N GLU A 194 14.83 -3.59 -13.70
CA GLU A 194 15.15 -4.95 -13.22
C GLU A 194 16.60 -5.13 -12.70
N ARG A 195 17.51 -4.17 -12.87
CA ARG A 195 18.93 -4.36 -12.48
C ARG A 195 19.25 -4.11 -11.01
N GLY A 196 18.24 -3.82 -10.18
CA GLY A 196 18.40 -3.63 -8.75
C GLY A 196 17.88 -4.83 -7.96
N LYS A 197 18.78 -5.74 -7.57
CA LYS A 197 18.56 -6.76 -6.53
C LYS A 197 17.73 -6.16 -5.40
N HIS A 198 16.50 -6.66 -5.19
CA HIS A 198 15.52 -6.21 -4.21
C HIS A 198 16.18 -5.84 -2.88
N THR A 199 16.55 -4.57 -2.72
CA THR A 199 17.23 -4.05 -1.53
C THR A 199 16.21 -3.19 -0.80
N THR A 200 15.61 -3.88 0.17
CA THR A 200 14.37 -3.65 0.91
C THR A 200 14.45 -2.50 1.92
N ARG A 201 14.87 -1.30 1.49
CA ARG A 201 14.93 -0.10 2.36
C ARG A 201 14.10 1.10 1.91
N HIS A 202 13.59 1.10 0.67
CA HIS A 202 12.76 2.19 0.14
C HIS A 202 11.41 1.65 -0.31
N ALA A 203 10.35 2.36 0.05
CA ALA A 203 9.00 2.06 -0.41
C ALA A 203 8.88 2.18 -1.93
N GLN A 204 8.08 1.32 -2.54
CA GLN A 204 7.69 1.43 -3.94
C GLN A 204 6.19 1.23 -4.05
N LEU A 205 5.56 1.94 -4.98
CA LEU A 205 4.18 1.67 -5.36
C LEU A 205 4.17 0.77 -6.58
N ILE A 206 3.50 -0.36 -6.44
CA ILE A 206 3.13 -1.23 -7.55
C ILE A 206 1.81 -0.70 -8.08
N CYS A 207 1.82 -0.22 -9.32
CA CYS A 207 0.60 0.12 -10.05
C CYS A 207 0.08 -1.15 -10.71
N PHE A 208 -1.13 -1.58 -10.34
CA PHE A 208 -1.72 -2.80 -10.91
C PHE A 208 -2.99 -2.55 -11.72
N ARG A 209 -3.63 -1.39 -11.54
CA ARG A 209 -4.62 -0.82 -12.44
C ARG A 209 -4.41 0.68 -12.53
N GLU A 210 -5.04 1.32 -13.50
CA GLU A 210 -4.78 2.71 -13.90
C GLU A 210 -4.61 3.72 -12.74
N ASN A 211 -5.43 3.61 -11.70
CA ASN A 211 -5.37 4.45 -10.50
C ASN A 211 -5.30 3.65 -9.20
N SER A 212 -4.79 2.42 -9.26
CA SER A 212 -4.75 1.49 -8.14
C SER A 212 -3.31 1.10 -7.81
N TYR A 213 -2.92 1.38 -6.58
CA TYR A 213 -1.53 1.26 -6.14
C TYR A 213 -1.45 0.42 -4.87
N VAL A 214 -0.45 -0.45 -4.78
CA VAL A 214 -0.11 -1.14 -3.54
C VAL A 214 1.31 -0.82 -3.12
N VAL A 215 1.50 -0.55 -1.84
CA VAL A 215 2.82 -0.27 -1.27
C VAL A 215 3.58 -1.57 -1.05
N ASP A 216 4.67 -1.76 -1.79
CA ASP A 216 5.66 -2.81 -1.55
C ASP A 216 6.74 -2.29 -0.61
N THR A 217 6.55 -2.53 0.69
CA THR A 217 7.55 -2.21 1.72
C THR A 217 7.66 -3.30 2.77
N PRO A 218 8.88 -3.64 3.21
CA PRO A 218 9.08 -4.17 4.55
C PRO A 218 8.96 -3.00 5.53
N GLY A 219 8.06 -3.08 6.52
CA GLY A 219 8.05 -2.03 7.55
C GLY A 219 6.76 -1.91 8.34
N PHE A 220 5.61 -2.13 7.71
CA PHE A 220 4.32 -2.20 8.42
C PHE A 220 4.11 -3.58 9.08
N SER A 221 5.20 -4.06 9.68
CA SER A 221 5.31 -5.33 10.42
C SER A 221 5.72 -5.10 11.87
N ASN A 222 6.37 -3.96 12.17
CA ASN A 222 6.73 -3.56 13.53
C ASN A 222 5.66 -2.61 14.05
N ILE A 223 4.83 -3.12 14.96
CA ILE A 223 3.85 -2.32 15.68
C ILE A 223 4.52 -1.76 16.93
N ASP A 224 4.43 -0.46 17.10
CA ASP A 224 4.81 0.21 18.34
C ASP A 224 3.58 1.01 18.81
N LEU A 225 3.15 0.76 20.04
CA LEU A 225 2.04 1.45 20.69
C LEU A 225 2.54 2.25 21.90
N ASP A 226 3.86 2.35 22.10
CA ASP A 226 4.48 2.98 23.27
C ASP A 226 4.14 4.48 23.37
N ASP A 227 3.67 5.07 22.28
CA ASP A 227 3.26 6.47 22.17
C ASP A 227 1.72 6.66 22.30
N ILE A 228 0.98 5.63 22.73
CA ILE A 228 -0.44 5.72 23.10
C ILE A 228 -0.57 5.70 24.62
N GLN A 229 -1.19 6.72 25.20
CA GLN A 229 -1.50 6.71 26.63
C GLN A 229 -2.66 5.73 26.91
N PRO A 230 -2.65 5.01 28.05
CA PRO A 230 -3.70 4.05 28.38
C PRO A 230 -5.13 4.62 28.32
N GLU A 231 -5.29 5.90 28.66
CA GLU A 231 -6.58 6.59 28.69
C GLU A 231 -7.15 6.86 27.29
N ASP A 232 -6.27 7.04 26.31
CA ASP A 232 -6.61 7.36 24.91
C ASP A 232 -6.86 6.09 24.09
N LEU A 233 -6.46 4.92 24.58
CA LEU A 233 -6.54 3.65 23.84
C LEU A 233 -7.96 3.35 23.32
N LYS A 234 -8.98 3.71 24.11
CA LYS A 234 -10.40 3.52 23.77
C LYS A 234 -10.81 4.27 22.50
N GLU A 235 -10.14 5.38 22.16
CA GLU A 235 -10.46 6.23 21.01
C GLU A 235 -10.06 5.56 19.69
N TYR A 236 -9.22 4.52 19.75
CA TYR A 236 -8.73 3.79 18.59
C TYR A 236 -9.40 2.42 18.39
N PHE A 237 -10.43 2.11 19.19
CA PHE A 237 -11.36 1.01 18.94
C PHE A 237 -12.63 1.57 18.33
N VAL A 238 -12.94 1.19 17.09
CA VAL A 238 -14.06 1.75 16.30
C VAL A 238 -15.43 1.54 16.97
N GLU A 239 -15.58 0.47 17.74
CA GLU A 239 -16.80 0.11 18.46
C GLU A 239 -16.93 0.81 19.82
N ILE A 240 -15.87 1.46 20.31
CA ILE A 240 -15.84 2.17 21.59
C ILE A 240 -15.78 3.68 21.38
N ALA A 241 -15.05 4.14 20.36
CA ALA A 241 -14.91 5.54 20.01
C ALA A 241 -16.30 6.14 19.71
N THR A 242 -16.82 6.91 20.67
CA THR A 242 -18.12 7.60 20.62
C THR A 242 -17.95 9.08 20.84
#